data_AF-A0AAV2J8F4-F1
#
_entry.id   AF-A0AAV2J8F4-F1
#
_cell.length_a   1.000
_cell.length_b   1.000
_cell.length_c   1.000
_cell.angle_alpha   90.00
_cell.angle_beta   90.00
_cell.angle_gamma   90.00
#
_symmetry.space_group_name_H-M   'P 1'
#
loop_
_entity.id
_entity.type
_entity.pdbx_description
1 polymer ?
#
loop_
_entity_poly.entity_id
_entity_poly.type
_entity_poly.pdbx_seq_one_letter_code
_entity_poly.pdbx_strand_id
1 'polypeptide(L)'
;MQGIQVETTKKAMGNLRKEMAEEILRMSVSDFCSLCGLQNSATGVTWIQCDNCQGWFHIECVAMAQEDIPDQKMEWKCQWC
;
A
#
# COMPACT_ATOMS: atom_id res chain seq x y z
N MET A 1 -9.25 -26.27 5.76
CA MET A 1 -8.87 -25.04 6.50
C MET A 1 -8.12 -25.48 7.74
N GLN A 2 -6.78 -25.32 7.76
CA GLN A 2 -5.99 -25.65 8.96
C GLN A 2 -6.19 -24.54 9.99
N GLY A 3 -6.54 -24.90 11.22
CA GLY A 3 -6.70 -23.94 12.31
C GLY A 3 -5.33 -23.44 12.79
N ILE A 4 -5.23 -22.13 13.04
CA ILE A 4 -4.02 -21.54 13.63
C ILE A 4 -3.93 -21.99 15.08
N GLN A 5 -2.85 -22.69 15.45
CA GLN A 5 -2.56 -23.03 16.84
C GLN A 5 -1.87 -21.85 17.51
N VAL A 6 -2.47 -21.34 18.57
CA VAL A 6 -2.01 -20.14 19.27
C VAL A 6 -1.75 -20.48 20.73
N GLU A 7 -0.49 -20.39 21.18
CA GLU A 7 -0.13 -20.60 22.59
C GLU A 7 -0.61 -19.44 23.46
N THR A 8 -1.37 -19.73 24.52
CA THR A 8 -2.09 -18.71 25.31
C THR A 8 -1.32 -18.14 26.50
N THR A 9 -0.03 -18.48 26.68
CA THR A 9 0.78 -17.90 27.75
C THR A 9 0.95 -16.39 27.54
N LYS A 10 1.11 -15.62 28.64
CA LYS A 10 1.27 -14.15 28.54
C LYS A 10 2.46 -13.75 27.63
N LYS A 11 3.56 -14.51 27.70
CA LYS A 11 4.75 -14.28 26.89
C LYS A 11 4.49 -14.61 25.41
N ALA A 12 3.89 -15.77 25.11
CA ALA A 12 3.56 -16.15 23.74
C ALA A 12 2.54 -15.18 23.11
N MET A 13 1.53 -14.76 23.87
CA MET A 13 0.58 -13.72 23.45
C MET A 13 1.24 -12.36 23.18
N GLY A 14 2.23 -11.97 23.99
CA GLY A 14 3.02 -10.77 23.74
C GLY A 14 3.79 -10.87 22.43
N ASN A 15 4.45 -12.00 22.19
CA ASN A 15 5.22 -12.26 20.98
C ASN A 15 4.32 -12.29 19.73
N LEU A 16 3.21 -13.03 19.77
CA LEU A 16 2.27 -13.10 18.64
C LEU A 16 1.74 -11.72 18.26
N ARG A 17 1.33 -10.89 19.24
CA ARG A 17 0.88 -9.52 18.96
C ARG A 17 1.98 -8.69 18.30
N LYS A 18 3.24 -8.86 18.74
CA LYS A 18 4.38 -8.17 18.15
C LYS A 18 4.61 -8.61 16.70
N GLU A 19 4.62 -9.90 16.43
CA GLU A 19 4.79 -10.46 15.09
C GLU A 19 3.68 -10.00 14.13
N MET A 20 2.42 -10.05 14.57
CA MET A 20 1.29 -9.56 13.78
C MET A 20 1.41 -8.05 13.49
N ALA A 21 1.82 -7.26 14.48
CA ALA A 21 2.01 -5.82 14.29
C ALA A 21 3.14 -5.53 13.30
N GLU A 22 4.26 -6.25 13.39
CA GLU A 22 5.37 -6.12 12.43
C GLU A 22 4.93 -6.46 11.01
N GLU A 23 4.15 -7.53 10.82
CA GLU A 23 3.65 -7.91 9.50
C GLU A 23 2.68 -6.87 8.92
N ILE A 24 1.72 -6.40 9.73
CA ILE A 24 0.81 -5.32 9.32
C ILE A 24 1.59 -4.06 8.95
N LEU A 25 2.60 -3.69 9.75
CA LEU A 25 3.43 -2.53 9.46
C LEU A 25 4.21 -2.70 8.16
N ARG A 26 4.81 -3.87 7.91
CA ARG A 26 5.49 -4.17 6.64
C ARG A 26 4.53 -4.05 5.44
N MET A 27 3.31 -4.57 5.57
CA MET A 27 2.29 -4.47 4.53
C MET A 27 1.76 -3.05 4.33
N SER A 28 1.78 -2.21 5.38
CA SER A 28 1.32 -0.81 5.32
C SER A 28 2.29 0.12 4.59
N VAL A 29 3.59 -0.22 4.55
CA VAL A 29 4.61 0.49 3.77
C VAL A 29 4.76 -0.24 2.43
N SER A 30 3.70 -0.22 1.64
CA SER A 30 3.58 -1.05 0.46
C SER A 30 4.14 -0.34 -0.77
N ASP A 31 5.09 -0.98 -1.45
CA ASP A 31 5.53 -0.61 -2.82
C ASP A 31 4.49 -1.01 -3.90
N PHE A 32 3.25 -1.30 -3.48
CA PHE A 32 2.19 -1.77 -4.36
C PHE A 32 1.23 -0.63 -4.68
N CYS A 33 0.67 -0.68 -5.90
CA CYS A 33 -0.41 0.20 -6.27
C CYS A 33 -1.63 -0.06 -5.38
N SER A 34 -2.13 0.99 -4.74
CA SER A 34 -3.25 0.95 -3.81
C SER A 34 -4.58 0.57 -4.47
N LEU A 35 -4.64 0.56 -5.81
CA LEU A 35 -5.80 0.09 -6.57
C LEU A 35 -5.70 -1.37 -7.00
N CYS A 36 -4.59 -1.78 -7.64
CA CYS A 36 -4.49 -3.13 -8.23
C CYS A 36 -3.69 -4.12 -7.37
N GLY A 37 -3.00 -3.67 -6.32
CA GLY A 37 -2.19 -4.50 -5.43
C GLY A 37 -0.93 -5.07 -6.08
N LEU A 38 -0.53 -4.57 -7.25
CA LEU A 38 0.68 -5.00 -7.96
C LEU A 38 1.79 -3.97 -7.80
N GLN A 39 3.03 -4.45 -7.66
CA GLN A 39 4.24 -3.63 -7.54
C GLN A 39 4.78 -3.18 -8.91
N ASN A 40 4.28 -3.77 -10.02
CA ASN A 40 4.74 -3.60 -11.40
C ASN A 40 6.19 -3.07 -11.51
N SER A 41 7.15 -3.98 -11.30
CA SER A 41 8.59 -3.72 -11.36
C SER A 41 9.13 -3.51 -12.78
N ALA A 42 8.25 -3.36 -13.77
CA ALA A 42 8.65 -3.15 -15.17
C ALA A 42 9.19 -1.72 -15.35
N THR A 43 10.31 -1.59 -16.06
CA THR A 43 10.87 -0.29 -16.44
C THR A 43 9.87 0.47 -17.31
N GLY A 44 9.45 1.66 -16.86
CA GLY A 44 8.56 2.55 -17.62
C GLY A 44 7.18 2.79 -16.99
N VAL A 45 6.89 2.19 -15.84
CA VAL A 45 5.62 2.41 -15.13
C VAL A 45 5.68 3.74 -14.37
N THR A 46 4.75 4.64 -14.66
CA THR A 46 4.65 5.94 -13.98
C THR A 46 3.70 5.85 -12.78
N TRP A 47 4.13 6.43 -11.67
CA TRP A 47 3.43 6.41 -10.39
C TRP A 47 3.05 7.81 -9.95
N ILE A 48 1.96 7.91 -9.18
CA ILE A 48 1.50 9.13 -8.53
C ILE A 48 1.10 8.83 -7.09
N GLN A 49 1.39 9.76 -6.18
CA GLN A 49 1.00 9.67 -4.77
C GLN A 49 -0.16 10.62 -4.48
N CYS A 50 -1.17 10.14 -3.76
CA CYS A 50 -2.27 10.98 -3.29
C CYS A 50 -1.82 11.83 -2.10
N ASP A 51 -2.00 13.15 -2.16
CA ASP A 51 -1.59 14.07 -1.10
C ASP A 51 -2.44 13.96 0.19
N ASN A 52 -3.59 13.28 0.13
CA ASN A 52 -4.46 13.09 1.29
C ASN A 52 -4.21 11.76 2.01
N CYS A 53 -4.35 10.62 1.32
CA CYS A 53 -4.19 9.30 1.93
C CYS A 53 -2.76 8.74 1.84
N GLN A 54 -1.85 9.44 1.14
CA GLN A 54 -0.45 9.03 0.91
C GLN A 54 -0.28 7.71 0.16
N GLY A 55 -1.37 7.15 -0.38
CA GLY A 55 -1.34 5.95 -1.21
C GLY A 55 -0.70 6.20 -2.58
N TRP A 56 0.04 5.20 -3.05
CA TRP A 56 0.68 5.18 -4.36
C TRP A 56 -0.16 4.44 -5.39
N PHE A 57 -0.24 4.98 -6.60
CA PHE A 57 -1.05 4.43 -7.70
C PHE A 57 -0.27 4.47 -9.00
N HIS A 58 -0.49 3.47 -9.87
CA HIS A 58 -0.10 3.61 -11.28
C HIS A 58 -1.00 4.65 -11.95
N ILE A 59 -0.42 5.50 -12.80
CA ILE A 59 -1.17 6.46 -13.62
C ILE A 59 -2.28 5.76 -14.43
N GLU A 60 -1.97 4.61 -15.03
CA GLU A 60 -2.94 3.80 -15.79
C GLU A 60 -4.09 3.29 -14.92
N CYS A 61 -3.82 2.94 -13.66
CA CYS A 61 -4.84 2.46 -12.73
C CYS A 61 -5.86 3.54 -12.37
N VAL A 62 -5.45 4.81 -12.37
CA VAL A 62 -6.34 5.95 -12.11
C VAL A 62 -6.87 6.60 -13.40
N ALA A 63 -6.66 5.95 -14.55
CA ALA A 63 -7.13 6.38 -15.87
C ALA A 63 -6.76 7.85 -16.22
N MET A 64 -5.58 8.28 -15.78
CA MET A 64 -5.08 9.63 -16.05
C MET A 64 -4.27 9.64 -17.35
N ALA A 65 -4.54 10.60 -18.23
CA ALA A 65 -3.74 10.80 -19.43
C ALA A 65 -2.37 11.40 -19.06
N GLN A 66 -1.33 11.12 -19.85
CA GLN A 66 0.03 11.60 -19.57
C GLN A 66 0.10 13.14 -19.48
N GLU A 67 -0.75 13.82 -20.25
CA GLU A 67 -0.89 15.28 -20.29
C GLU A 67 -1.56 15.89 -19.05
N ASP A 68 -2.31 15.07 -18.30
CA ASP A 68 -2.99 15.47 -17.06
C ASP A 68 -2.18 15.15 -15.81
N ILE A 69 -0.97 14.58 -15.96
CA ILE A 69 -0.10 14.29 -14.82
C ILE A 69 0.36 15.63 -14.23
N PRO A 70 0.02 15.93 -12.96
CA PRO A 70 0.42 17.17 -12.35
C PRO A 70 1.95 17.26 -12.26
N ASP A 71 2.49 18.44 -12.56
CA ASP A 71 3.88 18.76 -12.20
C ASP A 71 4.07 18.63 -10.69
N GLN A 72 5.31 18.43 -10.22
CA GLN A 72 5.67 18.22 -8.80
C GLN A 72 5.14 19.28 -7.80
N LYS A 73 4.55 20.38 -8.27
CA LYS A 73 4.01 21.48 -7.46
C LYS A 73 2.49 21.48 -7.33
N MET A 74 1.79 20.57 -8.02
CA MET A 74 0.33 20.52 -8.02
C MET A 74 -0.16 19.37 -7.15
N GLU A 75 -1.13 19.67 -6.27
CA GLU A 75 -1.77 18.66 -5.44
C GLU A 75 -2.64 17.71 -6.30
N TRP A 76 -2.56 16.41 -6.02
CA TRP A 76 -3.42 15.39 -6.58
C TRP A 76 -4.08 14.55 -5.47
N LYS A 77 -5.38 14.32 -5.62
CA LYS A 77 -6.17 13.47 -4.74
C LYS A 77 -6.79 12.33 -5.53
N CYS A 78 -6.64 11.11 -5.03
CA CYS A 78 -7.31 9.97 -5.62
C CYS A 78 -8.83 10.06 -5.41
N GLN A 79 -9.61 9.39 -6.26
CA GLN A 79 -11.08 9.40 -6.24
C GLN A 79 -11.72 8.72 -5.01
N TRP A 80 -10.91 8.12 -4.12
CA TRP A 80 -11.37 7.40 -2.93
C TRP A 80 -11.08 8.14 -1.61
N CYS A 81 -10.48 9.34 -1.67
CA CYS A 81 -10.36 10.24 -0.53
C CYS A 81 -11.63 11.08 -0.37
#